data_AF-A0A401H3F0-F1
#
_entry.id   AF-A0A401H3F0-F1
#
_cell.length_a   1.000
_cell.length_b   1.000
_cell.length_c   1.000
_cell.angle_alpha   90.00
_cell.angle_beta   90.00
_cell.angle_gamma   90.00
#
_symmetry.space_group_name_H-M   'P 1'
#
loop_
_entity.id
_entity.type
_entity.pdbx_description
1 polymer ?
#
loop_
_entity_poly.entity_id
_entity_poly.type
_entity_poly.pdbx_seq_one_letter_code
_entity_poly.pdbx_strand_id
1 'polypeptide(L)'
;MARHSQEDGLQCLANKKWKVSKKRFSWCCRYKLRIIQRTEIEKALLKAKRDEHQKTYFQALQEARDEISKQAERLRDVFGSHTTEYYYKEIMQATRLMWKKRKANRWNVYLRKEVQRKNEGKLNQRYSPV
;
A
#
# COMPACT_ATOMS: atom_id res chain seq x y z
N MET A 1 -16.81 -23.05 37.00
CA MET A 1 -17.20 -22.13 35.91
C MET A 1 -16.06 -21.16 35.64
N ALA A 2 -15.15 -21.46 34.72
CA ALA A 2 -14.27 -20.47 34.11
C ALA A 2 -13.85 -21.02 32.73
N ARG A 3 -14.07 -20.19 31.70
CA ARG A 3 -14.15 -20.58 30.29
C ARG A 3 -12.77 -20.67 29.65
N HIS A 4 -12.66 -21.58 28.70
CA HIS A 4 -11.58 -21.68 27.72
C HIS A 4 -11.27 -20.32 27.07
N SER A 5 -9.99 -20.04 26.88
CA SER A 5 -9.53 -19.12 25.85
C SER A 5 -8.30 -19.76 25.19
N GLN A 6 -8.57 -20.52 24.15
CA GLN A 6 -7.57 -20.91 23.17
C GLN A 6 -7.19 -19.67 22.38
N GLU A 7 -6.00 -19.14 22.61
CA GLU A 7 -5.36 -18.24 21.67
C GLU A 7 -4.72 -19.06 20.53
N ASP A 8 -5.58 -19.61 19.66
CA ASP A 8 -5.16 -20.14 18.37
C ASP A 8 -5.00 -18.96 17.40
N GLY A 9 -3.90 -18.23 17.56
CA GLY A 9 -3.56 -17.03 16.80
C GLY A 9 -2.20 -17.15 16.11
N LEU A 10 -2.15 -17.93 15.03
CA LEU A 10 -1.10 -17.91 14.00
C LEU A 10 0.34 -18.07 14.52
N GLN A 11 0.75 -19.32 14.78
CA GLN A 11 2.17 -19.68 14.77
C GLN A 11 2.78 -19.25 13.43
N CYS A 12 3.58 -18.19 13.48
CA CYS A 12 4.44 -17.79 12.36
C CYS A 12 5.35 -18.99 12.07
N LEU A 13 5.12 -19.68 10.95
CA LEU A 13 6.00 -20.75 10.48
C LEU A 13 7.44 -20.24 10.57
N ALA A 14 8.24 -20.89 11.41
CA ALA A 14 9.63 -20.53 11.64
C ALA A 14 10.35 -20.51 10.29
N ASN A 15 10.60 -19.31 9.77
CA ASN A 15 11.30 -19.11 8.51
C ASN A 15 12.66 -19.81 8.62
N LYS A 16 12.84 -20.91 7.89
CA LYS A 16 14.15 -21.55 7.69
C LYS A 16 15.09 -20.48 7.16
N LYS A 17 15.98 -19.99 8.04
CA LYS A 17 17.02 -19.02 7.67
C LYS A 17 17.97 -19.73 6.72
N TRP A 18 17.82 -19.49 5.43
CA TRP A 18 18.83 -19.88 4.45
C TRP A 18 20.14 -19.23 4.87
N LYS A 19 21.17 -20.05 5.18
CA LYS A 19 22.52 -19.56 5.43
C LYS A 19 23.08 -19.06 4.10
N VAL A 20 22.81 -17.80 3.77
CA VAL A 20 23.46 -17.15 2.63
C VAL A 20 24.94 -17.05 2.94
N SER A 21 25.78 -17.59 2.06
CA SER A 21 27.23 -17.39 2.10
C SER A 21 27.51 -15.89 2.27
N LYS A 22 28.24 -15.53 3.34
CA LYS A 22 28.66 -14.14 3.59
C LYS A 22 29.66 -13.62 2.55
N LYS A 23 30.12 -14.46 1.62
CA LYS A 23 31.03 -14.04 0.56
C LYS A 23 30.25 -13.16 -0.42
N ARG A 24 30.34 -11.84 -0.21
CA ARG A 24 29.97 -10.85 -1.23
C ARG A 24 30.78 -11.17 -2.49
N PHE A 25 30.11 -11.27 -3.63
CA PHE A 25 30.78 -11.45 -4.91
C PHE A 25 31.81 -10.34 -5.14
N SER A 26 33.04 -10.71 -5.52
CA SER A 26 34.17 -9.79 -5.65
C SER A 26 33.93 -8.67 -6.67
N TRP A 27 33.08 -8.89 -7.67
CA TRP A 27 32.70 -7.90 -8.68
C TRP A 27 31.65 -6.89 -8.21
N CYS A 28 31.03 -7.09 -7.04
CA CYS A 28 30.10 -6.11 -6.45
C CYS A 28 30.83 -5.08 -5.56
N CYS A 29 32.06 -4.73 -5.88
CA CYS A 29 32.78 -3.66 -5.21
C CYS A 29 32.34 -2.31 -5.78
N ARG A 30 31.36 -1.68 -5.13
CA ARG A 30 31.04 -0.27 -5.39
C ARG A 30 32.29 0.56 -5.06
N TYR A 31 32.75 1.40 -5.99
CA TYR A 31 33.83 2.36 -5.74
C TYR A 31 33.56 3.11 -4.44
N LYS A 32 34.55 3.15 -3.54
CA LYS A 32 34.42 3.84 -2.25
C LYS A 32 34.22 5.33 -2.52
N LEU A 33 32.99 5.81 -2.36
CA LEU A 33 32.69 7.24 -2.41
C LEU A 33 33.48 7.95 -1.32
N ARG A 34 34.08 9.11 -1.64
CA ARG A 34 34.72 9.97 -0.65
C ARG A 34 33.64 10.51 0.30
N ILE A 35 33.73 10.17 1.58
CA ILE A 35 32.82 10.67 2.61
C ILE A 35 33.35 12.03 3.08
N ILE A 36 32.66 13.12 2.70
CA ILE A 36 32.96 14.45 3.25
C ILE A 36 32.40 14.50 4.67
N GLN A 37 33.30 14.63 5.65
CA GLN A 37 32.92 14.75 7.05
C GLN A 37 32.31 16.14 7.28
N ARG A 38 31.14 16.18 7.92
CA ARG A 38 30.48 17.43 8.29
C ARG A 38 31.03 17.96 9.61
N THR A 39 31.16 19.28 9.71
CA THR A 39 31.51 19.95 10.97
C THR A 39 30.37 19.82 11.99
N GLU A 40 30.66 19.98 13.28
CA GLU A 40 29.62 19.90 14.33
C GLU A 40 28.55 20.99 14.16
N ILE A 41 28.94 22.18 13.69
CA ILE A 41 28.02 23.29 13.38
C ILE A 41 27.07 22.89 12.25
N GLU A 42 27.59 22.32 11.15
CA GLU A 42 26.75 21.82 10.05
C GLU A 42 25.78 20.73 10.49
N LYS A 43 26.23 19.83 11.37
CA LYS A 43 25.37 18.78 11.94
C LYS A 43 24.24 19.40 12.77
N ALA A 44 24.54 20.38 13.61
CA ALA A 44 23.54 21.07 14.43
C ALA A 44 22.51 21.80 13.56
N LEU A 45 22.96 22.52 12.53
CA LEU A 45 22.07 23.19 11.57
C LEU A 45 21.17 22.20 10.83
N LEU A 46 21.70 21.07 10.40
CA LEU A 46 20.92 20.03 9.74
C LEU A 46 19.91 19.37 10.67
N LYS A 47 20.27 19.20 11.96
CA LYS A 47 19.35 18.68 12.96
C LYS A 47 18.18 19.64 13.14
N ALA A 48 18.45 20.93 13.35
CA ALA A 48 17.42 21.96 13.47
C ALA A 48 16.45 21.97 12.26
N LYS A 49 17.00 21.90 11.03
CA LYS A 49 16.17 21.82 9.81
C LYS A 49 15.29 20.58 9.75
N ARG A 50 15.79 19.42 10.19
CA ARG A 50 15.00 18.19 10.23
C ARG A 50 13.90 18.26 11.27
N ASP A 51 14.19 18.83 12.44
CA ASP A 51 13.20 18.98 13.51
C ASP A 51 12.09 19.94 13.08
N GLU A 52 12.44 21.04 12.41
CA GLU A 52 11.47 21.97 11.82
C GLU A 52 10.61 21.31 10.74
N HIS A 53 11.23 20.58 9.81
CA HIS A 53 10.53 19.83 8.78
C HIS A 53 9.60 18.77 9.40
N GLN A 54 10.05 18.08 10.45
CA GLN A 54 9.24 17.08 11.14
C GLN A 54 8.01 17.71 11.80
N LYS A 55 8.16 18.86 12.46
CA LYS A 55 7.05 19.60 13.06
C LYS A 55 6.03 20.04 12.03
N THR A 56 6.48 20.70 10.97
CA THR A 56 5.63 21.18 9.88
C THR A 56 4.90 20.04 9.18
N TYR A 57 5.59 18.92 8.92
CA TYR A 57 4.99 17.72 8.38
C TYR A 57 3.89 17.14 9.28
N PHE A 58 4.13 17.01 10.58
CA PHE A 58 3.13 16.48 11.50
C PHE A 58 1.93 17.41 11.67
N GLN A 59 2.15 18.72 11.66
CA GLN A 59 1.07 19.69 11.67
C GLN A 59 0.17 19.54 10.44
N ALA A 60 0.76 19.53 9.23
CA ALA A 60 0.01 19.32 8.00
C ALA A 60 -0.73 17.97 7.98
N LEU A 61 -0.12 16.92 8.54
CA LEU A 61 -0.76 15.61 8.66
C LEU A 61 -1.96 15.63 9.62
N GLN A 62 -1.88 16.41 10.70
CA GLN A 62 -2.97 16.56 11.65
C GLN A 62 -4.12 17.36 11.04
N GLU A 63 -3.83 18.47 10.36
CA GLU A 63 -4.81 19.28 9.65
C GLU A 63 -5.60 18.43 8.63
N ALA A 64 -4.91 17.61 7.84
CA ALA A 64 -5.56 16.70 6.89
C ALA A 64 -6.45 15.65 7.59
N ARG A 65 -6.05 15.14 8.77
CA ARG A 65 -6.88 14.20 9.55
C ARG A 65 -8.13 14.89 10.10
N ASP A 66 -8.00 16.12 10.56
CA ASP A 66 -9.13 16.90 11.09
C ASP A 66 -10.15 17.19 9.99
N GLU A 67 -9.70 17.47 8.76
CA GLU A 67 -10.58 17.60 7.60
C GLU A 67 -11.34 16.30 7.30
N ILE A 68 -10.66 15.14 7.33
CA ILE A 68 -11.31 13.84 7.13
C ILE A 68 -12.35 13.57 8.22
N SER A 69 -12.02 13.87 9.48
CA SER A 69 -12.96 13.75 10.61
C SER A 69 -14.21 14.60 10.40
N LYS A 70 -14.05 15.87 9.97
CA LYS A 70 -15.20 16.74 9.63
C LYS A 70 -16.06 16.17 8.51
N GLN A 71 -15.46 15.54 7.49
CA GLN A 71 -16.24 14.88 6.43
C GLN A 71 -16.99 13.66 6.97
N ALA A 72 -16.37 12.88 7.86
CA ALA A 72 -17.01 11.72 8.49
C ALA A 72 -18.23 12.14 9.34
N GLU A 73 -18.15 13.26 10.05
CA GLU A 73 -19.29 13.84 10.78
C GLU A 73 -20.42 14.22 9.83
N ARG A 74 -20.11 14.92 8.72
CA ARG A 74 -21.11 15.25 7.69
C ARG A 74 -21.80 14.01 7.11
N LEU A 75 -21.06 12.95 6.85
CA LEU A 75 -21.63 11.69 6.36
C LEU A 75 -22.57 11.07 7.40
N ARG A 76 -22.21 11.13 8.68
CA ARG A 76 -23.09 10.69 9.76
C ARG A 76 -24.36 11.54 9.83
N ASP A 77 -24.25 12.85 9.70
CA ASP A 77 -25.42 13.74 9.77
C ASP A 77 -26.38 13.51 8.59
N VAL A 78 -25.85 13.22 7.41
CA VAL A 78 -26.67 12.96 6.21
C VAL A 78 -27.29 11.56 6.23
N PHE A 79 -26.54 10.53 6.58
CA PHE A 79 -26.99 9.13 6.43
C PHE A 79 -27.48 8.49 7.74
N GLY A 80 -27.03 8.97 8.90
CA GLY A 80 -27.49 8.56 10.24
C GLY A 80 -27.27 7.09 10.63
N SER A 81 -26.89 6.22 9.70
CA SER A 81 -26.91 4.76 9.88
C SER A 81 -25.76 4.22 10.73
N HIS A 82 -24.60 4.88 10.73
CA HIS A 82 -23.39 4.41 11.40
C HIS A 82 -22.72 5.51 12.23
N THR A 83 -21.75 5.12 13.05
CA THR A 83 -20.97 6.06 13.88
C THR A 83 -20.00 6.89 13.04
N THR A 84 -19.57 8.05 13.55
CA THR A 84 -18.55 8.89 12.89
C THR A 84 -17.27 8.11 12.63
N GLU A 85 -16.85 7.28 13.59
CA GLU A 85 -15.65 6.46 13.48
C GLU A 85 -15.75 5.43 12.33
N TYR A 86 -16.95 4.90 12.07
CA TYR A 86 -17.18 4.01 10.93
C TYR A 86 -16.89 4.73 9.62
N TYR A 87 -17.51 5.90 9.39
CA TYR A 87 -17.30 6.68 8.17
C TYR A 87 -15.86 7.17 8.03
N TYR A 88 -15.20 7.53 9.13
CA TYR A 88 -13.78 7.88 9.12
C TYR A 88 -12.92 6.72 8.60
N LYS A 89 -13.13 5.51 9.13
CA LYS A 89 -12.42 4.29 8.67
C LYS A 89 -12.74 3.98 7.21
N GLU A 90 -13.98 4.15 6.80
CA GLU A 90 -14.43 3.93 5.43
C GLU A 90 -13.72 4.87 4.44
N ILE A 91 -13.67 6.17 4.72
CA ILE A 91 -12.94 7.16 3.90
C ILE A 91 -11.46 6.75 3.77
N MET A 92 -10.83 6.37 4.88
CA MET A 92 -9.44 5.94 4.90
C MET A 92 -9.20 4.64 4.10
N GLN A 93 -10.15 3.70 4.13
CA GLN A 93 -10.06 2.45 3.38
C GLN A 93 -10.33 2.63 1.89
N ALA A 94 -11.25 3.53 1.52
CA ALA A 94 -11.62 3.79 0.13
C ALA A 94 -10.39 4.15 -0.72
N THR A 95 -9.50 4.98 -0.20
CA THR A 95 -8.23 5.34 -0.88
C THR A 95 -7.39 4.10 -1.23
N ARG A 96 -7.25 3.16 -0.29
CA ARG A 96 -6.49 1.91 -0.47
C ARG A 96 -7.16 0.99 -1.48
N LEU A 97 -8.49 0.90 -1.47
CA LEU A 97 -9.26 0.06 -2.39
C LEU A 97 -9.21 0.62 -3.83
N MET A 98 -9.33 1.94 -4.00
CA MET A 98 -9.23 2.61 -5.29
C MET A 98 -7.88 2.37 -5.99
N TRP A 99 -6.80 2.30 -5.22
CA TRP A 99 -5.47 2.03 -5.77
C TRP A 99 -5.27 0.59 -6.24
N LYS A 100 -6.07 -0.36 -5.72
CA LYS A 100 -6.07 -1.76 -6.18
C LYS A 100 -6.84 -1.90 -7.50
N LYS A 101 -6.30 -1.38 -8.60
CA LYS A 101 -6.75 -1.78 -9.94
C LYS A 101 -6.36 -3.25 -10.14
N ARG A 102 -7.36 -4.12 -10.29
CA ARG A 102 -7.13 -5.53 -10.63
C ARG A 102 -6.38 -5.57 -11.96
N LYS A 103 -5.20 -6.20 -11.97
CA LYS A 103 -4.45 -6.44 -13.21
C LYS A 103 -5.35 -7.19 -14.18
N ALA A 104 -5.50 -6.67 -15.40
CA ALA A 104 -6.27 -7.37 -16.42
C ALA A 104 -5.59 -8.71 -16.73
N ASN A 105 -6.25 -9.82 -16.39
CA ASN A 105 -5.78 -11.16 -16.77
C ASN A 105 -5.90 -11.30 -18.29
N ARG A 106 -4.83 -11.75 -18.96
CA ARG A 106 -4.81 -11.98 -20.42
C ARG A 106 -5.98 -12.85 -20.88
N TRP A 107 -6.35 -13.85 -20.08
CA TRP A 107 -7.50 -14.71 -20.38
C TRP A 107 -8.83 -13.96 -20.33
N ASN A 108 -9.07 -13.14 -19.31
CA ASN A 108 -10.29 -12.33 -19.20
C ASN A 108 -10.37 -11.27 -20.32
N VAL A 109 -9.22 -10.73 -20.75
CA VAL A 109 -9.15 -9.82 -21.89
C VAL A 109 -9.52 -10.55 -23.19
N TYR A 110 -9.03 -11.77 -23.38
CA TYR A 110 -9.39 -12.61 -24.53
C TYR A 110 -10.88 -12.94 -24.54
N LEU A 111 -11.42 -13.48 -23.43
CA LEU A 111 -12.85 -13.78 -23.29
C LEU A 111 -13.73 -12.56 -23.56
N ARG A 112 -13.38 -11.38 -23.02
CA ARG A 112 -14.14 -10.15 -23.27
C ARG A 112 -14.17 -9.80 -24.76
N LYS A 113 -13.03 -9.93 -25.46
CA LYS A 113 -12.95 -9.67 -26.91
C LYS A 113 -13.77 -10.69 -27.71
N GLU A 114 -13.74 -11.96 -27.33
CA GLU A 114 -14.55 -13.00 -27.97
C GLU A 114 -16.04 -12.74 -27.77
N VAL A 115 -16.49 -12.49 -26.53
CA VAL A 115 -17.89 -12.16 -26.24
C VAL A 115 -18.35 -10.92 -27.01
N GLN A 116 -17.52 -9.88 -27.07
CA GLN A 116 -17.81 -8.70 -27.88
C GLN A 116 -17.96 -9.04 -29.37
N ARG A 117 -17.06 -9.85 -29.94
CA ARG A 117 -17.15 -10.32 -31.34
C ARG A 117 -18.44 -11.10 -31.59
N LYS A 118 -18.87 -11.95 -30.66
CA LYS A 118 -20.15 -12.68 -30.75
C LYS A 118 -21.33 -11.71 -30.78
N ASN A 119 -21.34 -10.74 -29.87
CA ASN A 119 -22.43 -9.74 -29.77
C ASN A 119 -22.47 -8.80 -30.98
N GLU A 120 -21.32 -8.50 -31.58
CA GLU A 120 -21.22 -7.73 -32.83
C GLU A 120 -21.51 -8.58 -34.09
N GLY A 121 -21.88 -9.85 -33.95
CA GLY A 121 -22.20 -10.74 -35.07
C GLY A 121 -21.00 -11.14 -35.94
N LYS A 122 -19.76 -10.95 -35.46
CA LYS A 122 -18.51 -11.17 -36.21
C LYS A 122 -17.97 -12.60 -36.13
N LEU A 123 -18.76 -13.55 -35.67
CA LEU A 123 -18.31 -14.94 -35.54
C LEU A 123 -18.38 -15.60 -36.92
N ASN A 124 -17.25 -15.67 -37.64
CA ASN A 124 -17.08 -16.68 -38.69
C ASN A 124 -15.60 -16.93 -39.07
N GLN A 125 -15.27 -18.23 -39.06
CA GLN A 125 -14.18 -18.91 -39.76
C GLN A 125 -12.75 -18.63 -39.31
N ARG A 126 -12.28 -19.37 -38.30
CA ARG A 126 -10.88 -19.83 -38.18
C ARG A 126 -10.89 -21.04 -37.26
N TYR A 127 -10.20 -22.12 -37.66
CA TYR A 127 -10.23 -23.48 -37.10
C TYR A 127 -11.30 -24.40 -37.69
N SER A 128 -11.08 -24.79 -38.95
CA SER A 128 -11.29 -26.19 -39.35
C SER A 128 -9.98 -26.93 -39.07
N PRO A 129 -9.96 -28.04 -38.30
CA PRO A 129 -8.79 -28.89 -38.20
C PRO A 129 -8.53 -29.53 -39.57
N VAL A 130 -7.27 -29.54 -40.01
CA VAL A 130 -6.77 -30.45 -41.05
C VAL A 130 -6.20 -31.67 -40.34
#